data_AF-A0A1Y3MYF7-F1
#
_entry.id   AF-A0A1Y3MYF7-F1
#
_cell.length_a   1.000
_cell.length_b   1.000
_cell.length_c   1.000
_cell.angle_alpha   90.00
_cell.angle_beta   90.00
_cell.angle_gamma   90.00
#
_symmetry.space_group_name_H-M   'P 1'
#
loop_
_entity.id
_entity.type
_entity.pdbx_description
1 polymer ?
#
loop_
_entity_poly.entity_id
_entity_poly.type
_entity_poly.pdbx_seq_one_letter_code
_entity_poly.pdbx_strand_id
1 'polypeptide(L)'
;EEFKKDDLYTIGKLYNEGISGSCFGGSNVAANKYSDQEKQEAALTVIEYITSKDIQKEFVMKYNYLSGIYSLYDDVDVCNKIDCELYNSIQPTIRPTNENEDYDEYSEEFRRQIYKYIYDNTDVKDALQGAIDIKKIYHISLDIFLEWFVFIILCVIIVVIVISLIIIFIPSLKSFFEFLPNDLWIISLFGIIMINCISFTEYGEITVFICHLRLFLLAFGFTLNMIPILYKLIINFPDESKVSCWIKEHRYSFILIFLFIDLFMNLILFTSPYKVSEVRVIDGKNFKYCLLDNIYSKLIEAVFSLIKIIVFLSIFSLIFLEWNLSNTYYDVRFMITAVYIDALDFILILLVNIFKIDNYRLYFLIRVFVFIIYAISTYVFFFGYRIIYYLIYNIKGSKENINNISDTIRKQNFQSNSKNINQTSTLNSSSYKTTNGMSKFMRIVLSYHYRKESKKNNTSSTVFENIENNSNYKSNNSQTKL
;
A
#
# COMPACT_ATOMS: atom_id res chain seq x y z
N GLU A 1 47.66 22.65 20.34
CA GLU A 1 48.31 22.08 21.54
C GLU A 1 49.24 20.98 21.08
N GLU A 2 50.46 21.00 21.59
CA GLU A 2 51.56 20.14 21.14
C GLU A 2 51.37 18.76 21.77
N PHE A 3 50.91 17.79 20.97
CA PHE A 3 50.77 16.41 21.41
C PHE A 3 52.15 15.81 21.61
N LYS A 4 52.55 15.61 22.87
CA LYS A 4 53.74 14.83 23.21
C LYS A 4 53.53 13.39 22.73
N LYS A 5 54.54 12.88 22.02
CA LYS A 5 54.48 11.66 21.21
C LYS A 5 54.91 10.38 21.95
N ASP A 6 55.14 10.45 23.25
CA ASP A 6 55.78 9.35 24.01
C ASP A 6 54.91 8.71 25.09
N ASP A 7 53.65 9.12 25.25
CA ASP A 7 52.73 8.45 26.18
C ASP A 7 51.85 7.48 25.39
N LEU A 8 51.84 6.20 25.79
CA LEU A 8 50.99 5.13 25.24
C LEU A 8 49.49 5.46 25.25
N TYR A 9 49.09 6.54 25.92
CA TYR A 9 47.71 6.99 26.08
C TYR A 9 47.61 8.51 25.92
N THR A 10 46.63 8.95 25.14
CA THR A 10 46.21 10.36 25.08
C THR A 10 45.03 10.61 26.00
N ILE A 11 45.18 11.53 26.95
CA ILE A 11 44.09 12.00 27.81
C ILE A 11 43.28 13.06 27.04
N GLY A 12 42.02 12.76 26.73
CA GLY A 12 41.09 13.71 26.12
C GLY A 12 40.35 14.53 27.19
N LYS A 13 40.14 15.83 26.93
CA LYS A 13 39.40 16.72 27.83
C LYS A 13 37.89 16.41 27.77
N LEU A 14 37.29 16.00 28.89
CA LEU A 14 35.82 15.85 29.01
C LEU A 14 35.14 17.20 29.27
N TYR A 15 33.81 17.23 29.13
CA TYR A 15 32.96 18.44 29.09
C TYR A 15 33.05 19.35 30.33
N ASN A 16 33.56 18.85 31.46
CA ASN A 16 33.73 19.59 32.72
C ASN A 16 35.18 19.46 33.23
N GLU A 17 35.74 20.57 33.73
CA GLU A 17 37.06 20.55 34.39
C GLU A 17 37.04 19.66 35.65
N GLY A 18 38.10 18.87 35.85
CA GLY A 18 38.23 17.93 36.96
C GLY A 18 37.52 16.59 36.79
N ILE A 19 36.83 16.35 35.66
CA ILE A 19 36.25 15.05 35.32
C ILE A 19 37.21 14.31 34.38
N SER A 20 37.87 13.29 34.90
CA SER A 20 38.48 12.23 34.09
C SER A 20 37.43 11.12 33.93
N GLY A 21 37.35 10.50 32.76
CA GLY A 21 36.33 9.49 32.49
C GLY A 21 36.95 8.26 31.88
N SER A 22 36.65 7.12 32.46
CA SER A 22 36.87 5.80 31.84
C SER A 22 35.54 5.07 31.77
N CYS A 23 35.41 4.09 30.89
CA CYS A 23 34.26 3.19 30.90
C CYS A 23 34.64 1.92 31.65
N PHE A 24 33.78 1.48 32.57
CA PHE A 24 33.89 0.13 33.11
C PHE A 24 33.64 -0.89 31.98
N GLY A 25 34.64 -1.73 31.74
CA GLY A 25 34.52 -2.99 31.02
C GLY A 25 34.84 -4.14 31.97
N GLY A 26 34.33 -5.32 31.71
CA GLY A 26 34.59 -6.48 32.57
C GLY A 26 34.09 -7.78 31.96
N SER A 27 34.47 -8.88 32.60
CA SER A 27 33.95 -10.21 32.30
C SER A 27 32.85 -10.56 33.31
N ASN A 28 31.72 -11.06 32.82
CA ASN A 28 30.69 -11.61 33.69
C ASN A 28 31.12 -13.00 34.15
N VAL A 29 31.20 -13.19 35.46
CA VAL A 29 31.42 -14.51 36.07
C VAL A 29 30.13 -14.90 36.78
N ALA A 30 29.60 -16.09 36.47
CA ALA A 30 28.34 -16.56 37.02
C ALA A 30 28.47 -17.99 37.55
N ALA A 31 27.88 -18.24 38.72
CA ALA A 31 27.68 -19.59 39.24
C ALA A 31 26.22 -20.00 39.01
N ASN A 32 25.99 -21.21 38.50
CA ASN A 32 24.64 -21.70 38.23
C ASN A 32 23.93 -22.07 39.54
N LYS A 33 22.86 -21.33 39.86
CA LYS A 33 22.03 -21.51 41.06
C LYS A 33 21.29 -22.87 41.13
N TYR A 34 21.15 -23.56 39.99
CA TYR A 34 20.49 -24.86 39.91
C TYR A 34 21.45 -26.05 39.97
N SER A 35 22.76 -25.80 40.18
CA SER A 35 23.74 -26.87 40.38
C SER A 35 23.62 -27.48 41.78
N ASP A 36 24.16 -28.68 41.97
CA ASP A 36 24.29 -29.27 43.31
C ASP A 36 25.19 -28.41 44.21
N GLN A 37 24.94 -28.41 45.52
CA GLN A 37 25.62 -27.55 46.49
C GLN A 37 27.15 -27.64 46.40
N GLU A 38 27.71 -28.83 46.28
CA GLU A 38 29.15 -29.05 46.14
C GLU A 38 29.73 -28.31 44.93
N LYS A 39 29.03 -28.30 43.79
CA LYS A 39 29.45 -27.57 42.58
C LYS A 39 29.33 -26.07 42.77
N GLN A 40 28.33 -25.60 43.52
CA GLN A 40 28.19 -24.19 43.83
C GLN A 40 29.33 -23.71 44.73
N GLU A 41 29.67 -24.47 45.77
CA GLU A 41 30.79 -24.17 46.68
C GLU A 41 32.13 -24.17 45.95
N ALA A 42 32.35 -25.16 45.06
CA ALA A 42 33.54 -25.18 44.21
C ALA A 42 33.61 -23.96 43.27
N ALA A 43 32.50 -23.58 42.63
CA ALA A 43 32.44 -22.40 41.79
C ALA A 43 32.71 -21.10 42.57
N LEU A 44 32.14 -20.97 43.77
CA LEU A 44 32.39 -19.83 44.65
C LEU A 44 33.86 -19.74 45.06
N THR A 45 34.48 -20.87 45.41
CA THR A 45 35.91 -20.92 45.76
C THR A 45 36.78 -20.41 44.60
N VAL A 46 36.46 -20.81 43.36
CA VAL A 46 37.15 -20.31 42.17
C VAL A 46 36.93 -18.80 41.99
N ILE A 47 35.69 -18.32 42.17
CA ILE A 47 35.37 -16.88 42.07
C ILE A 47 36.14 -16.07 43.11
N GLU A 48 36.17 -16.52 44.37
CA GLU A 48 36.92 -15.88 45.45
C GLU A 48 38.41 -15.84 45.13
N TYR A 49 38.97 -16.94 44.63
CA TYR A 49 40.38 -17.01 44.24
C TYR A 49 40.71 -16.01 43.13
N ILE A 50 39.97 -16.02 42.01
CA ILE A 50 40.27 -15.14 40.86
C ILE A 50 40.00 -13.66 41.15
N THR A 51 39.11 -13.36 42.10
CA THR A 51 38.80 -11.98 42.53
C THR A 51 39.59 -11.53 43.74
N SER A 52 40.46 -12.39 44.30
CA SER A 52 41.29 -12.05 45.46
C SER A 52 42.31 -10.95 45.12
N LYS A 53 42.65 -10.13 46.11
CA LYS A 53 43.58 -9.01 45.96
C LYS A 53 44.96 -9.47 45.46
N ASP A 54 45.45 -10.61 45.95
CA ASP A 54 46.77 -11.14 45.59
C ASP A 54 46.83 -11.60 44.13
N ILE A 55 45.79 -12.30 43.66
CA ILE A 55 45.70 -12.75 42.27
C ILE A 55 45.50 -11.57 41.32
N GLN A 56 44.66 -10.61 41.70
CA GLN A 56 44.49 -9.36 40.95
C GLN A 56 45.79 -8.54 40.90
N LYS A 57 46.57 -8.46 42.00
CA LYS A 57 47.91 -7.85 42.03
C LYS A 57 48.84 -8.57 41.07
N GLU A 58 48.86 -9.91 41.06
CA GLU A 58 49.66 -10.69 40.12
C GLU A 58 49.31 -10.36 38.66
N PHE A 59 48.00 -10.30 38.34
CA PHE A 59 47.55 -9.95 36.99
C PHE A 59 48.01 -8.55 36.56
N VAL A 60 47.90 -7.56 37.45
CA VAL A 60 48.40 -6.19 37.20
C VAL A 60 49.91 -6.21 36.96
N MET A 61 50.68 -6.86 37.84
CA MET A 61 52.14 -6.85 37.78
C MET A 61 52.70 -7.59 36.56
N LYS A 62 52.03 -8.67 36.14
CA LYS A 62 52.52 -9.59 35.09
C LYS A 62 52.02 -9.25 33.70
N TYR A 63 50.77 -8.82 33.58
CA TYR A 63 50.10 -8.61 32.29
C TYR A 63 49.67 -7.16 32.05
N ASN A 64 49.93 -6.25 33.01
CA ASN A 64 49.42 -4.87 32.99
C ASN A 64 47.88 -4.81 32.87
N TYR A 65 47.17 -5.82 33.41
CA TYR A 65 45.71 -5.76 33.50
C TYR A 65 45.29 -4.84 34.63
N LEU A 66 44.29 -3.99 34.38
CA LEU A 66 43.75 -3.11 35.40
C LEU A 66 42.77 -3.88 36.28
N SER A 67 42.85 -3.65 37.59
CA SER A 67 41.96 -4.28 38.55
C SER A 67 40.84 -3.33 38.97
N GLY A 68 39.65 -3.87 39.22
CA GLY A 68 38.57 -3.10 39.85
C GLY A 68 38.80 -2.83 41.36
N ILE A 69 39.85 -3.40 41.96
CA ILE A 69 40.15 -3.24 43.38
C ILE A 69 41.01 -1.99 43.60
N TYR A 70 40.38 -0.86 43.93
CA TYR A 70 41.06 0.42 44.12
C TYR A 70 42.23 0.37 45.10
N SER A 71 42.11 -0.39 46.20
CA SER A 71 43.19 -0.51 47.20
C SER A 71 44.47 -1.19 46.69
N LEU A 72 44.50 -1.70 45.45
CA LEU A 72 45.74 -2.14 44.80
C LEU A 72 46.58 -0.96 44.31
N TYR A 73 45.96 0.18 44.03
CA TYR A 73 46.66 1.38 43.56
C TYR A 73 47.27 2.21 44.71
N ASP A 74 47.15 1.73 45.95
CA ASP A 74 47.90 2.22 47.11
C ASP A 74 49.16 1.39 47.37
N ASP A 75 49.35 0.27 46.65
CA ASP A 75 50.46 -0.65 46.82
C ASP A 75 51.70 -0.17 46.05
N VAL A 76 52.79 0.05 46.78
CA VAL A 76 54.04 0.60 46.23
C VAL A 76 54.59 -0.27 45.08
N ASP A 77 54.45 -1.59 45.16
CA ASP A 77 54.95 -2.49 44.10
C ASP A 77 54.15 -2.30 42.82
N VAL A 78 52.83 -2.12 42.94
CA VAL A 78 51.93 -1.87 41.81
C VAL A 78 52.25 -0.52 41.19
N CYS A 79 52.43 0.52 41.99
CA CYS A 79 52.70 1.88 41.52
C CYS A 79 54.10 2.07 40.94
N ASN A 80 55.04 1.18 41.25
CA ASN A 80 56.32 1.12 40.55
C ASN A 80 56.19 0.57 39.13
N LYS A 81 55.08 -0.10 38.80
CA LYS A 81 54.83 -0.74 37.50
C LYS A 81 53.87 0.06 36.61
N ILE A 82 52.88 0.71 37.20
CA ILE A 82 51.82 1.46 36.52
C ILE A 82 51.58 2.82 37.17
N ASP A 83 50.96 3.74 36.43
CA ASP A 83 50.65 5.09 36.95
C ASP A 83 49.41 5.06 37.88
N CYS A 84 49.65 4.72 39.15
CA CYS A 84 48.59 4.69 40.16
C CYS A 84 47.90 6.04 40.39
N GLU A 85 48.61 7.17 40.21
CA GLU A 85 48.01 8.49 40.38
C GLU A 85 46.95 8.72 39.31
N LEU A 86 47.27 8.40 38.05
CA LEU A 86 46.31 8.39 36.95
C LEU A 86 45.12 7.48 37.29
N TYR A 87 45.34 6.22 37.65
CA TYR A 87 44.23 5.27 37.90
C TYR A 87 43.36 5.63 39.09
N ASN A 88 43.93 6.17 40.17
CA ASN A 88 43.16 6.69 41.31
C ASN A 88 42.38 7.95 40.96
N SER A 89 42.85 8.73 39.99
CA SER A 89 42.15 9.93 39.51
C SER A 89 41.00 9.62 38.56
N ILE A 90 40.95 8.42 37.95
CA ILE A 90 39.92 8.03 36.97
C ILE A 90 38.55 7.92 37.65
N GLN A 91 37.55 8.58 37.08
CA GLN A 91 36.15 8.38 37.47
C GLN A 91 35.49 7.43 36.46
N PRO A 92 35.30 6.15 36.81
CA PRO A 92 34.75 5.20 35.88
C PRO A 92 33.24 5.40 35.75
N THR A 93 32.77 5.31 34.52
CA THR A 93 31.37 5.44 34.13
C THR A 93 30.88 4.11 33.60
N ILE A 94 29.60 3.82 33.79
CA ILE A 94 29.00 2.61 33.25
C ILE A 94 28.85 2.81 31.73
N ARG A 95 29.29 1.82 30.95
CA ARG A 95 29.04 1.78 29.51
C ARG A 95 27.53 1.87 29.27
N PRO A 96 27.02 2.75 28.40
CA PRO A 96 25.57 2.95 28.21
C PRO A 96 24.93 1.80 27.39
N THR A 97 25.05 0.56 27.88
CA THR A 97 24.52 -0.66 27.25
C THR A 97 22.99 -0.69 27.24
N ASN A 98 22.33 0.15 28.04
CA ASN A 98 20.86 0.24 28.04
C ASN A 98 20.32 1.05 26.86
N GLU A 99 21.16 1.87 26.21
CA GLU A 99 20.73 2.72 25.08
C GLU A 99 20.85 2.01 23.73
N ASN A 100 21.71 0.99 23.63
CA ASN A 100 21.91 0.20 22.42
C ASN A 100 22.05 -1.27 22.79
N GLU A 101 21.18 -2.12 22.24
CA GLU A 101 21.20 -3.57 22.48
C GLU A 101 22.56 -4.21 22.10
N ASP A 102 23.28 -3.62 21.13
CA ASP A 102 24.64 -4.01 20.75
C ASP A 102 25.60 -2.80 20.82
N TYR A 103 26.21 -2.60 21.99
CA TYR A 103 27.19 -1.52 22.17
C TYR A 103 28.48 -1.77 21.37
N ASP A 104 28.89 -3.02 21.18
CA ASP A 104 30.17 -3.33 20.54
C ASP A 104 30.10 -2.98 19.04
N GLU A 105 29.00 -3.34 18.37
CA GLU A 105 28.69 -2.91 17.00
C GLU A 105 28.65 -1.37 16.90
N TYR A 106 27.91 -0.71 17.80
CA TYR A 106 27.84 0.75 17.85
C TYR A 106 29.22 1.40 18.00
N SER A 107 30.04 0.90 18.92
CA SER A 107 31.36 1.42 19.24
C SER A 107 32.35 1.23 18.10
N GLU A 108 32.28 0.09 17.41
CA GLU A 108 33.06 -0.16 16.20
C GLU A 108 32.68 0.81 15.08
N GLU A 109 31.38 0.94 14.80
CA GLU A 109 30.86 1.83 13.76
C GLU A 109 31.22 3.29 14.05
N PHE A 110 31.04 3.74 15.30
CA PHE A 110 31.37 5.09 15.74
C PHE A 110 32.86 5.37 15.56
N ARG A 111 33.73 4.48 16.05
CA ARG A 111 35.19 4.62 15.87
C ARG A 111 35.56 4.62 14.40
N ARG A 112 34.91 3.81 13.56
CA ARG A 112 35.13 3.80 12.12
C ARG A 112 34.86 5.17 11.49
N GLN A 113 33.77 5.85 11.85
CA GLN A 113 33.50 7.20 11.36
C GLN A 113 34.57 8.21 11.80
N ILE A 114 35.04 8.12 13.04
CA ILE A 114 36.10 9.01 13.54
C ILE A 114 37.44 8.72 12.85
N TYR A 115 37.75 7.46 12.59
CA TYR A 115 38.98 7.05 11.90
C TYR A 115 39.00 7.48 10.43
N LYS A 116 37.84 7.50 9.75
CA LYS A 116 37.73 8.09 8.40
C LYS A 116 38.19 9.55 8.37
N TYR A 117 37.91 10.31 9.42
CA TYR A 117 38.42 11.68 9.54
C TYR A 117 39.92 11.71 9.83
N ILE A 118 40.38 10.94 10.83
CA ILE A 118 41.78 10.98 11.29
C ILE A 118 42.76 10.46 10.23
N TYR A 119 42.39 9.40 9.51
CA TYR A 119 43.31 8.64 8.65
C TYR A 119 42.98 8.73 7.16
N ASP A 120 41.71 8.86 6.78
CA ASP A 120 41.29 8.83 5.38
C ASP A 120 41.03 10.22 4.77
N ASN A 121 41.40 11.30 5.47
CA ASN A 121 41.19 12.70 5.06
C ASN A 121 39.72 13.05 4.74
N THR A 122 38.75 12.39 5.37
CA THR A 122 37.33 12.77 5.25
C THR A 122 37.12 14.15 5.89
N ASP A 123 36.15 14.94 5.42
CA ASP A 123 35.81 16.21 6.09
C ASP A 123 35.24 15.98 7.50
N VAL A 124 35.55 16.88 8.44
CA VAL A 124 35.06 16.80 9.83
C VAL A 124 33.54 16.68 9.87
N LYS A 125 32.84 17.44 9.02
CA LYS A 125 31.37 17.48 9.02
C LYS A 125 30.79 16.15 8.58
N ASP A 126 31.40 15.51 7.58
CA ASP A 126 30.92 14.24 7.06
C ASP A 126 31.16 13.10 8.06
N ALA A 127 32.33 13.06 8.69
CA ALA A 127 32.62 12.09 9.75
C ALA A 127 31.71 12.27 10.99
N LEU A 128 31.48 13.53 11.40
CA LEU A 128 30.56 13.84 12.49
C LEU A 128 29.11 13.48 12.13
N GLN A 129 28.69 13.76 10.90
CA GLN A 129 27.36 13.38 10.42
C GLN A 129 27.19 11.86 10.38
N GLY A 130 28.21 11.13 9.93
CA GLY A 130 28.22 9.67 9.98
C GLY A 130 28.06 9.16 11.41
N ALA A 131 28.77 9.75 12.38
CA ALA A 131 28.63 9.39 13.79
C ALA A 131 27.22 9.67 14.35
N ILE A 132 26.59 10.77 13.93
CA ILE A 132 25.19 11.09 14.27
C ILE A 132 24.22 10.08 13.64
N ASP A 133 24.48 9.67 12.39
CA ASP A 133 23.62 8.79 11.60
C ASP A 133 23.50 7.39 12.21
N ILE A 134 24.52 6.93 12.96
CA ILE A 134 24.50 5.65 13.69
C ILE A 134 23.33 5.59 14.69
N LYS A 135 23.05 6.68 15.41
CA LYS A 135 21.98 6.72 16.43
C LYS A 135 20.67 7.30 15.90
N LYS A 136 20.75 8.17 14.89
CA LYS A 136 19.58 8.93 14.44
C LYS A 136 18.67 8.08 13.57
N ILE A 137 17.43 7.94 14.02
CA ILE A 137 16.35 7.34 13.22
C ILE A 137 15.73 8.43 12.36
N TYR A 138 15.95 8.34 11.06
CA TYR A 138 15.40 9.24 10.07
C TYR A 138 13.95 8.90 9.76
N HIS A 139 13.17 9.95 9.55
CA HIS A 139 11.81 9.90 9.05
C HIS A 139 11.66 10.91 7.91
N ILE A 140 10.62 10.74 7.09
CA ILE A 140 10.29 11.69 6.03
C ILE A 140 9.72 12.95 6.68
N SER A 141 10.32 14.08 6.38
CA SER A 141 9.94 15.40 6.92
C SER A 141 9.37 16.28 5.80
N LEU A 142 9.01 17.53 6.10
CA LEU A 142 8.67 18.51 5.08
C LEU A 142 9.78 19.55 4.87
N ASP A 143 10.97 19.28 5.42
CA ASP A 143 12.09 20.22 5.41
C ASP A 143 12.80 20.26 4.04
N ILE A 144 12.62 19.20 3.23
CA ILE A 144 13.27 19.05 1.94
C ILE A 144 12.29 19.45 0.84
N PHE A 145 12.76 20.29 -0.08
CA PHE A 145 11.96 20.80 -1.21
C PHE A 145 11.22 19.70 -1.98
N LEU A 146 11.87 18.56 -2.23
CA LEU A 146 11.26 17.43 -2.94
C LEU A 146 10.09 16.81 -2.16
N GLU A 147 10.24 16.59 -0.86
CA GLU A 147 9.22 16.00 0.01
C GLU A 147 8.02 16.95 0.13
N TRP A 148 8.30 18.24 0.31
CA TRP A 148 7.29 19.30 0.33
C TRP A 148 6.54 19.44 -1.00
N PHE A 149 7.24 19.34 -2.14
CA PHE A 149 6.63 19.39 -3.46
C PHE A 149 5.68 18.21 -3.70
N VAL A 150 6.09 16.99 -3.33
CA VAL A 150 5.25 15.80 -3.39
C VAL A 150 4.00 15.96 -2.50
N PHE A 151 4.15 16.51 -1.30
CA PHE A 151 3.03 16.81 -0.40
C PHE A 151 2.00 17.76 -1.04
N ILE A 152 2.46 18.83 -1.72
CA ILE A 152 1.57 19.75 -2.44
C ILE A 152 0.83 19.06 -3.56
N ILE A 153 1.52 18.23 -4.36
CA ILE A 153 0.89 17.48 -5.45
C ILE A 153 -0.26 16.61 -4.91
N LEU A 154 -0.04 15.89 -3.80
CA LEU A 154 -1.07 15.08 -3.17
C LEU A 154 -2.29 15.93 -2.75
N CYS A 155 -2.05 17.09 -2.13
CA CYS A 155 -3.11 18.01 -1.75
C CYS A 155 -3.90 18.52 -2.96
N VAL A 156 -3.21 18.89 -4.05
CA VAL A 156 -3.85 19.36 -5.29
C VAL A 156 -4.72 18.26 -5.91
N ILE A 157 -4.23 17.01 -5.95
CA ILE A 157 -5.01 15.87 -6.46
C ILE A 157 -6.31 15.71 -5.66
N ILE A 158 -6.24 15.74 -4.33
CA ILE A 158 -7.43 15.63 -3.48
C ILE A 158 -8.39 16.79 -3.71
N VAL A 159 -7.90 18.03 -3.78
CA VAL A 159 -8.74 19.21 -4.04
C VAL A 159 -9.44 19.09 -5.40
N VAL A 160 -8.74 18.63 -6.43
CA VAL A 160 -9.34 18.39 -7.76
C VAL A 160 -10.46 17.36 -7.68
N ILE A 161 -10.24 16.22 -7.01
CA ILE A 161 -11.25 15.16 -6.83
C ILE A 161 -12.45 15.65 -6.00
N VAL A 162 -12.22 16.46 -4.97
CA VAL A 162 -13.31 17.01 -4.15
C VAL A 162 -14.14 18.02 -4.94
N ILE A 163 -13.50 18.93 -5.68
CA ILE A 163 -14.20 19.89 -6.55
C ILE A 163 -15.01 19.16 -7.63
N SER A 164 -14.49 18.03 -8.13
CA SER A 164 -15.19 17.25 -9.15
C SER A 164 -16.49 16.62 -8.65
N LEU A 165 -16.72 16.51 -7.34
CA LEU A 165 -18.02 16.04 -6.79
C LEU A 165 -19.17 16.98 -7.15
N ILE A 166 -18.92 18.29 -7.26
CA ILE A 166 -19.93 19.29 -7.64
C ILE A 166 -20.48 19.01 -9.04
N ILE A 167 -19.62 18.49 -9.93
CA ILE A 167 -19.90 18.22 -11.34
C ILE A 167 -21.01 17.17 -11.51
N ILE A 168 -21.11 16.19 -10.60
CA ILE A 168 -22.12 15.12 -10.62
C ILE A 168 -23.54 15.68 -10.52
N PHE A 169 -23.70 16.84 -9.87
CA PHE A 169 -25.00 17.44 -9.62
C PHE A 169 -25.42 18.45 -10.69
N ILE A 170 -24.57 18.73 -11.68
CA ILE A 170 -24.87 19.67 -12.75
C ILE A 170 -25.85 18.99 -13.75
N PRO A 171 -27.07 19.52 -13.96
CA PRO A 171 -28.08 18.86 -14.80
C PRO A 171 -27.64 18.61 -16.24
N SER A 172 -26.86 19.52 -16.83
CA SER A 172 -26.37 19.39 -18.21
C SER A 172 -25.35 18.25 -18.38
N LEU A 173 -24.76 17.77 -17.30
CA LEU A 173 -23.79 16.69 -17.29
C LEU A 173 -24.40 15.33 -16.95
N LYS A 174 -25.64 15.30 -16.46
CA LYS A 174 -26.30 14.08 -15.96
C LYS A 174 -26.30 12.94 -16.99
N SER A 175 -26.52 13.23 -18.27
CA SER A 175 -26.51 12.23 -19.34
C SER A 175 -25.17 11.53 -19.52
N PHE A 176 -24.06 12.20 -19.20
CA PHE A 176 -22.72 11.65 -19.30
C PHE A 176 -22.35 10.76 -18.11
N PHE A 177 -23.10 10.84 -17.00
CA PHE A 177 -22.87 10.07 -15.78
C PHE A 177 -23.89 8.94 -15.57
N GLU A 178 -24.73 8.62 -16.57
CA GLU A 178 -25.77 7.58 -16.47
C GLU A 178 -25.24 6.16 -16.21
N PHE A 179 -23.95 5.92 -16.45
CA PHE A 179 -23.33 4.62 -16.22
C PHE A 179 -23.49 4.16 -14.77
N LEU A 180 -23.22 5.02 -13.81
CA LEU A 180 -23.27 4.68 -12.39
C LEU A 180 -24.19 5.69 -11.67
N PRO A 181 -25.04 5.29 -10.72
CA PRO A 181 -25.87 6.25 -10.02
C PRO A 181 -25.00 7.20 -9.15
N ASN A 182 -25.48 8.42 -8.94
CA ASN A 182 -24.71 9.52 -8.35
C ASN A 182 -24.07 9.17 -6.99
N ASP A 183 -24.79 8.44 -6.16
CA ASP A 183 -24.32 7.98 -4.85
C ASP A 183 -23.12 7.04 -4.96
N LEU A 184 -23.12 6.14 -5.94
CA LEU A 184 -22.01 5.23 -6.19
C LEU A 184 -20.80 5.94 -6.82
N TRP A 185 -21.01 7.00 -7.61
CA TRP A 185 -19.91 7.86 -8.06
C TRP A 185 -19.20 8.53 -6.91
N ILE A 186 -19.96 9.08 -5.95
CA ILE A 186 -19.40 9.72 -4.75
C ILE A 186 -18.61 8.70 -3.93
N ILE A 187 -19.13 7.48 -3.76
CA ILE A 187 -18.44 6.38 -3.07
C ILE A 187 -17.11 6.04 -3.76
N SER A 188 -17.10 5.91 -5.10
CA SER A 188 -15.86 5.63 -5.84
C SER A 188 -14.83 6.75 -5.70
N LEU A 189 -15.24 8.02 -5.82
CA LEU A 189 -14.33 9.16 -5.65
C LEU A 189 -13.77 9.25 -4.23
N PHE A 190 -14.58 8.93 -3.22
CA PHE A 190 -14.11 8.83 -1.84
C PHE A 190 -13.09 7.69 -1.66
N GLY A 191 -13.28 6.56 -2.34
CA GLY A 191 -12.30 5.47 -2.37
C GLY A 191 -10.94 5.91 -2.93
N ILE A 192 -10.94 6.70 -4.01
CA ILE A 192 -9.70 7.28 -4.59
C ILE A 192 -9.02 8.22 -3.59
N ILE A 193 -9.79 9.08 -2.91
CA ILE A 193 -9.25 9.98 -1.87
C ILE A 193 -8.60 9.16 -0.74
N MET A 194 -9.26 8.10 -0.25
CA MET A 194 -8.71 7.24 0.81
C MET A 194 -7.38 6.60 0.41
N ILE A 195 -7.26 6.09 -0.83
CA ILE A 195 -6.00 5.52 -1.33
C ILE A 195 -4.92 6.60 -1.42
N ASN A 196 -5.27 7.80 -1.91
CA ASN A 196 -4.32 8.91 -1.96
C ASN A 196 -3.82 9.30 -0.56
N CYS A 197 -4.71 9.26 0.45
CA CYS A 197 -4.37 9.56 1.84
C CYS A 197 -3.33 8.60 2.46
N ILE A 198 -3.12 7.40 1.90
CA ILE A 198 -2.04 6.50 2.34
C ILE A 198 -0.69 7.20 2.24
N SER A 199 -0.50 8.04 1.21
CA SER A 199 0.76 8.75 0.99
C SER A 199 1.09 9.73 2.12
N PHE A 200 0.09 10.31 2.80
CA PHE A 200 0.33 11.18 3.97
C PHE A 200 0.81 10.41 5.19
N THR A 201 0.47 9.13 5.30
CA THR A 201 0.91 8.30 6.43
C THR A 201 2.40 7.96 6.37
N GLU A 202 3.08 8.27 5.26
CA GLU A 202 4.53 8.12 5.11
C GLU A 202 5.34 9.28 5.71
N TYR A 203 4.69 10.40 6.03
CA TYR A 203 5.35 11.54 6.67
C TYR A 203 5.35 11.39 8.19
N GLY A 204 6.43 11.83 8.82
CA GLY A 204 6.62 11.76 10.27
C GLY A 204 7.04 10.38 10.77
N GLU A 205 6.94 10.19 12.09
CA GLU A 205 7.39 8.96 12.74
C GLU A 205 6.45 7.79 12.45
N ILE A 206 7.02 6.64 12.06
CA ILE A 206 6.26 5.42 11.83
C ILE A 206 5.91 4.79 13.17
N THR A 207 4.61 4.74 13.46
CA THR A 207 4.03 4.12 14.65
C THR A 207 3.20 2.90 14.27
N VAL A 208 2.92 2.02 15.25
CA VAL A 208 2.04 0.86 15.06
C VAL A 208 0.66 1.28 14.54
N PHE A 209 0.12 2.39 15.04
CA PHE A 209 -1.16 2.94 14.58
C PHE A 209 -1.11 3.33 13.09
N ILE A 210 -0.04 4.00 12.66
CA ILE A 210 0.16 4.37 11.25
C ILE A 210 0.22 3.13 10.36
N CYS A 211 0.88 2.06 10.80
CA CYS A 211 0.93 0.80 10.07
C CYS A 211 -0.47 0.19 9.85
N HIS A 212 -1.31 0.16 10.88
CA HIS A 212 -2.70 -0.30 10.76
C HIS A 212 -3.55 0.64 9.90
N LEU A 213 -3.37 1.96 10.05
CA LEU A 213 -4.10 2.96 9.27
C LEU A 213 -3.80 2.83 7.77
N ARG A 214 -2.55 2.54 7.38
CA ARG A 214 -2.17 2.28 5.98
C ARG A 214 -2.95 1.13 5.38
N LEU A 215 -2.99 0.00 6.08
CA LEU A 215 -3.72 -1.17 5.61
C LEU A 215 -5.22 -0.88 5.54
N PHE A 216 -5.77 -0.21 6.55
CA PHE A 216 -7.18 0.18 6.58
C PHE A 216 -7.55 1.08 5.39
N LEU A 217 -6.78 2.14 5.13
CA LEU A 217 -7.00 3.05 4.02
C LEU A 217 -6.90 2.34 2.66
N LEU A 218 -5.91 1.46 2.49
CA LEU A 218 -5.76 0.64 1.28
C LEU A 218 -6.97 -0.28 1.09
N ALA A 219 -7.39 -0.94 2.16
CA ALA A 219 -8.45 -1.92 2.16
C ALA A 219 -9.79 -1.32 1.74
N PHE A 220 -10.21 -0.31 2.50
CA PHE A 220 -11.49 0.37 2.32
C PHE A 220 -11.47 1.21 1.05
N GLY A 221 -10.37 1.94 0.78
CA GLY A 221 -10.26 2.76 -0.42
C GLY A 221 -10.38 1.93 -1.69
N PHE A 222 -9.75 0.75 -1.74
CA PHE A 222 -9.88 -0.17 -2.88
C PHE A 222 -11.32 -0.65 -3.06
N THR A 223 -11.96 -1.08 -1.97
CA THR A 223 -13.34 -1.60 -2.00
C THR A 223 -14.34 -0.52 -2.43
N LEU A 224 -14.23 0.69 -1.88
CA LEU A 224 -15.11 1.80 -2.24
C LEU A 224 -14.89 2.24 -3.69
N ASN A 225 -13.69 2.10 -4.24
CA ASN A 225 -13.43 2.39 -5.65
C ASN A 225 -13.96 1.28 -6.59
N MET A 226 -13.56 0.02 -6.37
CA MET A 226 -13.75 -1.09 -7.30
C MET A 226 -15.10 -1.80 -7.21
N ILE A 227 -15.72 -1.87 -6.02
CA ILE A 227 -16.99 -2.60 -5.86
C ILE A 227 -18.15 -1.90 -6.58
N PRO A 228 -18.27 -0.55 -6.64
CA PRO A 228 -19.25 0.10 -7.49
C PRO A 228 -19.14 -0.25 -8.98
N ILE A 229 -17.91 -0.42 -9.49
CA ILE A 229 -17.65 -0.88 -10.85
C ILE A 229 -18.15 -2.32 -11.03
N LEU A 230 -17.75 -3.21 -10.14
CA LEU A 230 -18.17 -4.61 -10.15
C LEU A 230 -19.70 -4.74 -10.09
N TYR A 231 -20.35 -3.97 -9.20
CA TYR A 231 -21.80 -3.88 -9.08
C TYR A 231 -22.45 -3.54 -10.44
N LYS A 232 -21.94 -2.51 -11.12
CA LYS A 232 -22.54 -2.05 -12.37
C LYS A 232 -22.40 -3.09 -13.49
N LEU A 233 -21.23 -3.72 -13.60
CA LEU A 233 -20.97 -4.80 -14.54
C LEU A 233 -21.86 -6.03 -14.28
N ILE A 234 -22.12 -6.39 -13.02
CA ILE A 234 -23.00 -7.54 -12.74
C ILE A 234 -24.46 -7.26 -13.15
N ILE A 235 -24.93 -6.01 -12.99
CA ILE A 235 -26.31 -5.63 -13.37
C ILE A 235 -26.48 -5.49 -14.87
N ASN A 236 -25.45 -5.03 -15.57
CA ASN A 236 -25.45 -4.91 -17.02
C ASN A 236 -25.29 -6.26 -17.74
N PHE A 237 -25.03 -7.33 -16.99
CA PHE A 237 -24.86 -8.66 -17.54
C PHE A 237 -26.08 -9.04 -18.43
N PRO A 238 -25.88 -9.50 -19.68
CA PRO A 238 -26.96 -9.59 -20.67
C PRO A 238 -28.11 -10.55 -20.33
N ASP A 239 -27.88 -11.48 -19.41
CA ASP A 239 -28.86 -12.48 -19.00
C ASP A 239 -29.21 -12.28 -17.53
N GLU A 240 -30.50 -12.12 -17.25
CA GLU A 240 -31.01 -11.92 -15.90
C GLU A 240 -30.80 -13.18 -15.05
N SER A 241 -29.76 -13.16 -14.23
CA SER A 241 -29.53 -14.19 -13.21
C SER A 241 -30.20 -13.77 -11.90
N LYS A 242 -30.61 -14.74 -11.08
CA LYS A 242 -31.13 -14.48 -9.72
C LYS A 242 -30.20 -13.59 -8.90
N VAL A 243 -28.88 -13.75 -9.09
CA VAL A 243 -27.84 -12.95 -8.43
C VAL A 243 -27.88 -11.50 -8.91
N SER A 244 -27.93 -11.28 -10.23
CA SER A 244 -27.99 -9.92 -10.80
C SER A 244 -29.27 -9.18 -10.35
N CYS A 245 -30.42 -9.86 -10.33
CA CYS A 245 -31.68 -9.29 -9.82
C CYS A 245 -31.57 -8.92 -8.33
N TRP A 246 -31.03 -9.81 -7.49
CA TRP A 246 -30.84 -9.52 -6.07
C TRP A 246 -29.90 -8.33 -5.84
N ILE A 247 -28.78 -8.26 -6.57
CA ILE A 247 -27.83 -7.14 -6.47
C ILE A 247 -28.48 -5.83 -6.91
N LYS A 248 -29.30 -5.86 -7.96
CA LYS A 248 -30.02 -4.68 -8.45
C LYS A 248 -30.97 -4.10 -7.40
N GLU A 249 -31.69 -4.96 -6.69
CA GLU A 249 -32.61 -4.56 -5.61
C GLU A 249 -31.88 -4.13 -4.32
N HIS A 250 -30.73 -4.75 -4.03
CA HIS A 250 -30.00 -4.58 -2.77
C HIS A 250 -28.59 -3.99 -2.94
N ARG A 251 -28.47 -2.92 -3.73
CA ARG A 251 -27.17 -2.30 -4.09
C ARG A 251 -26.26 -1.96 -2.90
N TYR A 252 -26.82 -1.39 -1.83
CA TYR A 252 -26.03 -1.01 -0.66
C TYR A 252 -25.63 -2.22 0.17
N SER A 253 -26.51 -3.22 0.30
CA SER A 253 -26.20 -4.47 0.98
C SER A 253 -25.05 -5.19 0.30
N PHE A 254 -25.01 -5.19 -1.04
CA PHE A 254 -23.90 -5.76 -1.80
C PHE A 254 -22.56 -5.09 -1.45
N ILE A 255 -22.48 -3.76 -1.44
CA ILE A 255 -21.26 -3.02 -1.09
C ILE A 255 -20.89 -3.23 0.39
N LEU A 256 -21.89 -3.21 1.29
CA LEU A 256 -21.70 -3.36 2.72
C LEU A 256 -21.14 -4.73 3.10
N ILE A 257 -21.46 -5.80 2.35
CA ILE A 257 -20.84 -7.13 2.55
C ILE A 257 -19.32 -7.06 2.36
N PHE A 258 -18.83 -6.43 1.28
CA PHE A 258 -17.38 -6.29 1.07
C PHE A 258 -16.71 -5.39 2.11
N LEU A 259 -17.37 -4.30 2.51
CA LEU A 259 -16.87 -3.44 3.59
C LEU A 259 -16.83 -4.15 4.94
N PHE A 260 -17.80 -5.02 5.23
CA PHE A 260 -17.81 -5.83 6.43
C PHE A 260 -16.68 -6.85 6.44
N ILE A 261 -16.40 -7.49 5.29
CA ILE A 261 -15.24 -8.39 5.15
C ILE A 261 -13.95 -7.63 5.42
N ASP A 262 -13.76 -6.44 4.83
CA ASP A 262 -12.57 -5.62 5.07
C ASP A 262 -12.45 -5.19 6.53
N LEU A 263 -13.55 -4.76 7.15
CA LEU A 263 -13.59 -4.39 8.57
C LEU A 263 -13.18 -5.57 9.45
N PHE A 264 -13.80 -6.74 9.23
CA PHE A 264 -13.54 -7.95 9.99
C PHE A 264 -12.07 -8.37 9.90
N MET A 265 -11.49 -8.37 8.70
CA MET A 265 -10.08 -8.71 8.49
C MET A 265 -9.14 -7.71 9.17
N ASN A 266 -9.45 -6.40 9.11
CA ASN A 266 -8.68 -5.38 9.82
C ASN A 266 -8.77 -5.55 11.35
N LEU A 267 -9.96 -5.85 11.89
CA LEU A 267 -10.15 -6.11 13.31
C LEU A 267 -9.36 -7.34 13.79
N ILE A 268 -9.31 -8.40 12.99
CA ILE A 268 -8.47 -9.56 13.30
C ILE A 268 -7.00 -9.16 13.33
N LEU A 269 -6.52 -8.35 12.38
CA LEU A 269 -5.13 -7.89 12.38
C LEU A 269 -4.76 -7.03 13.59
N PHE A 270 -5.70 -6.29 14.19
CA PHE A 270 -5.46 -5.58 15.45
C PHE A 270 -5.12 -6.52 16.61
N THR A 271 -5.56 -7.80 16.57
CA THR A 271 -5.20 -8.78 17.61
C THR A 271 -3.73 -9.24 17.54
N SER A 272 -3.09 -9.08 16.38
CA SER A 272 -1.68 -9.41 16.15
C SER A 272 -1.00 -8.19 15.52
N PRO A 273 -0.67 -7.18 16.35
CA PRO A 273 -0.30 -5.85 15.89
C PRO A 273 1.00 -5.86 15.06
N TYR A 274 1.12 -4.87 14.18
CA TYR A 274 2.37 -4.61 13.48
C TYR A 274 3.50 -4.34 14.48
N LYS A 275 4.69 -4.85 14.18
CA LYS A 275 5.93 -4.43 14.84
C LYS A 275 6.57 -3.33 14.01
N VAL A 276 7.07 -2.30 14.67
CA VAL A 276 7.90 -1.29 14.01
C VAL A 276 9.34 -1.76 14.11
N SER A 277 9.93 -2.11 12.98
CA SER A 277 11.31 -2.60 12.90
C SER A 277 12.24 -1.48 12.43
N GLU A 278 13.42 -1.41 13.03
CA GLU A 278 14.50 -0.52 12.63
C GLU A 278 15.37 -1.21 11.59
N VAL A 279 15.63 -0.54 10.46
CA VAL A 279 16.68 -0.93 9.52
C VAL A 279 17.92 -0.14 9.87
N ARG A 280 18.97 -0.84 10.28
CA ARG A 280 20.31 -0.27 10.42
C ARG A 280 21.06 -0.43 9.11
N VAL A 281 21.51 0.68 8.54
CA VAL A 281 22.24 0.69 7.27
C VAL A 281 23.67 1.12 7.57
N ILE A 282 24.63 0.24 7.30
CA ILE A 282 26.06 0.52 7.46
C ILE A 282 26.43 1.71 6.56
N ASP A 283 27.06 2.74 7.14
CA ASP A 283 27.35 4.02 6.44
C ASP A 283 26.11 4.72 5.83
N GLY A 284 24.91 4.37 6.30
CA GLY A 284 23.65 4.90 5.80
C GLY A 284 22.81 5.57 6.88
N LYS A 285 21.57 5.89 6.52
CA LYS A 285 20.60 6.54 7.42
C LYS A 285 19.61 5.50 7.93
N ASN A 286 19.61 5.29 9.24
CA ASN A 286 18.70 4.34 9.88
C ASN A 286 17.25 4.82 9.78
N PHE A 287 16.30 3.92 9.58
CA PHE A 287 14.89 4.26 9.45
C PHE A 287 13.98 3.14 9.96
N LYS A 288 12.71 3.47 10.19
CA LYS A 288 11.70 2.52 10.65
C LYS A 288 10.82 2.05 9.51
N TYR A 289 10.27 0.84 9.61
CA TYR A 289 9.25 0.33 8.72
C TYR A 289 8.28 -0.59 9.46
N CYS A 290 7.12 -0.84 8.85
CA CYS A 290 6.09 -1.73 9.39
C CYS A 290 6.43 -3.17 9.01
N LEU A 291 6.64 -4.03 10.02
CA LEU A 291 6.88 -5.46 9.84
C LEU A 291 5.73 -6.28 10.45
N LEU A 292 5.20 -7.21 9.67
CA LEU A 292 4.38 -8.30 10.18
C LEU A 292 5.30 -9.48 10.51
N ASP A 293 5.51 -9.72 11.80
CA ASP A 293 6.40 -10.80 12.24
C ASP A 293 5.65 -12.14 12.34
N ASN A 294 4.38 -12.10 12.75
CA ASN A 294 3.58 -13.30 12.95
C ASN A 294 3.12 -13.94 11.62
N ILE A 295 3.34 -15.25 11.48
CA ILE A 295 2.86 -16.07 10.35
C ILE A 295 1.34 -15.91 10.16
N TYR A 296 0.59 -15.81 11.27
CA TYR A 296 -0.86 -15.60 11.23
C TYR A 296 -1.23 -14.27 10.57
N SER A 297 -0.58 -13.16 10.93
CA SER A 297 -0.83 -11.86 10.29
C SER A 297 -0.46 -11.86 8.81
N LYS A 298 0.66 -12.51 8.44
CA LYS A 298 1.05 -12.67 7.03
C LYS A 298 0.02 -13.46 6.23
N LEU A 299 -0.54 -14.51 6.82
CA LEU A 299 -1.62 -15.29 6.18
C LEU A 299 -2.86 -14.42 5.96
N ILE A 300 -3.25 -13.60 6.94
CA ILE A 300 -4.40 -12.69 6.79
C ILE A 300 -4.15 -11.66 5.70
N GLU A 301 -2.96 -11.05 5.65
CA GLU A 301 -2.58 -10.11 4.58
C GLU A 301 -2.59 -10.78 3.20
N ALA A 302 -2.16 -12.05 3.11
CA ALA A 302 -2.22 -12.82 1.88
C ALA A 302 -3.67 -13.12 1.45
N VAL A 303 -4.54 -13.52 2.38
CA VAL A 303 -5.98 -13.71 2.12
C VAL A 303 -6.62 -12.39 1.70
N PHE A 304 -6.25 -11.28 2.35
CA PHE A 304 -6.70 -9.94 2.02
C PHE A 304 -6.36 -9.59 0.56
N SER A 305 -5.11 -9.80 0.17
CA SER A 305 -4.62 -9.58 -1.19
C SER A 305 -5.32 -10.50 -2.20
N LEU A 306 -5.54 -11.77 -1.85
CA LEU A 306 -6.23 -12.74 -2.70
C LEU A 306 -7.67 -12.33 -3.00
N ILE A 307 -8.41 -11.82 -2.01
CA ILE A 307 -9.78 -11.31 -2.20
C ILE A 307 -9.78 -10.18 -3.24
N LYS A 308 -8.82 -9.25 -3.17
CA LYS A 308 -8.73 -8.15 -4.14
C LYS A 308 -8.38 -8.63 -5.55
N ILE A 309 -7.48 -9.61 -5.67
CA ILE A 309 -7.16 -10.27 -6.95
C ILE A 309 -8.42 -10.93 -7.56
N ILE A 310 -9.23 -11.61 -6.74
CA ILE A 310 -10.50 -12.21 -7.22
C ILE A 310 -11.47 -11.14 -7.72
N VAL A 311 -11.55 -9.98 -7.04
CA VAL A 311 -12.36 -8.83 -7.50
C VAL A 311 -11.87 -8.33 -8.86
N PHE A 312 -10.56 -8.13 -9.05
CA PHE A 312 -9.99 -7.75 -10.34
C PHE A 312 -10.32 -8.75 -11.45
N LEU A 313 -10.11 -10.05 -11.20
CA LEU A 313 -10.41 -11.11 -12.17
C LEU A 313 -11.91 -11.14 -12.55
N SER A 314 -12.78 -10.89 -11.57
CA SER A 314 -14.23 -10.81 -11.80
C SER A 314 -14.59 -9.62 -12.69
N ILE A 315 -13.99 -8.44 -12.43
CA ILE A 315 -14.17 -7.24 -13.26
C ILE A 315 -13.68 -7.49 -14.68
N PHE A 316 -12.46 -8.02 -14.87
CA PHE A 316 -11.93 -8.33 -16.19
C PHE A 316 -12.79 -9.31 -16.97
N SER A 317 -13.29 -10.35 -16.31
CA SER A 317 -14.20 -11.33 -16.92
C SER A 317 -15.50 -10.68 -17.39
N LEU A 318 -16.11 -9.83 -16.57
CA LEU A 318 -17.35 -9.14 -16.94
C LEU A 318 -17.16 -8.09 -18.04
N ILE A 319 -16.07 -7.33 -17.98
CA ILE A 319 -15.67 -6.39 -19.06
C ILE A 319 -15.50 -7.12 -20.38
N PHE A 320 -14.86 -8.30 -20.37
CA PHE A 320 -14.70 -9.12 -21.56
C PHE A 320 -16.07 -9.55 -22.12
N LEU A 321 -17.03 -9.90 -21.27
CA LEU A 321 -18.37 -10.29 -21.69
C LEU A 321 -19.19 -9.11 -22.23
N GLU A 322 -18.99 -7.90 -21.72
CA GLU A 322 -19.69 -6.67 -22.13
C GLU A 322 -19.03 -5.90 -23.29
N TRP A 323 -17.87 -6.36 -23.77
CA TRP A 323 -16.98 -5.60 -24.66
C TRP A 323 -17.64 -4.93 -25.88
N ASN A 324 -18.65 -5.57 -26.49
CA ASN A 324 -19.31 -5.08 -27.70
C ASN A 324 -20.72 -4.52 -27.48
N LEU A 325 -21.16 -4.31 -26.23
CA LEU A 325 -22.48 -3.76 -25.96
C LEU A 325 -22.53 -2.27 -26.33
N SER A 326 -23.41 -1.91 -27.27
CA SER A 326 -23.50 -0.56 -27.83
C SER A 326 -23.75 0.54 -26.78
N ASN A 327 -24.57 0.24 -25.76
CA ASN A 327 -24.94 1.22 -24.73
C ASN A 327 -23.80 1.60 -23.78
N THR A 328 -22.85 0.69 -23.53
CA THR A 328 -21.77 0.88 -22.54
C THR A 328 -20.38 0.89 -23.18
N TYR A 329 -20.31 0.91 -24.51
CA TYR A 329 -19.10 0.67 -25.29
C TYR A 329 -17.90 1.54 -24.89
N TYR A 330 -18.08 2.85 -24.78
CA TYR A 330 -17.00 3.76 -24.41
C TYR A 330 -16.65 3.63 -22.93
N ASP A 331 -17.64 3.45 -22.07
CA ASP A 331 -17.45 3.36 -20.62
C ASP A 331 -16.65 2.11 -20.25
N VAL A 332 -16.98 0.97 -20.84
CA VAL A 332 -16.26 -0.29 -20.64
C VAL A 332 -14.80 -0.18 -21.10
N ARG A 333 -14.52 0.56 -22.18
CA ARG A 333 -13.17 0.75 -22.72
C ARG A 333 -12.28 1.67 -21.90
N PHE A 334 -12.81 2.76 -21.35
CA PHE A 334 -12.02 3.58 -20.45
C PHE A 334 -11.86 2.91 -19.09
N MET A 335 -12.89 2.19 -18.62
CA MET A 335 -12.84 1.43 -17.39
C MET A 335 -11.83 0.28 -17.42
N ILE A 336 -11.70 -0.46 -18.53
CA ILE A 336 -10.65 -1.50 -18.63
C ILE A 336 -9.26 -0.89 -18.53
N THR A 337 -9.03 0.29 -19.11
CA THR A 337 -7.73 0.98 -19.01
C THR A 337 -7.43 1.35 -17.56
N ALA A 338 -8.42 1.92 -16.84
CA ALA A 338 -8.28 2.22 -15.41
C ALA A 338 -7.97 0.95 -14.59
N VAL A 339 -8.81 -0.08 -14.72
CA VAL A 339 -8.69 -1.33 -13.95
C VAL A 339 -7.37 -2.05 -14.26
N TYR A 340 -6.86 -1.96 -15.48
CA TYR A 340 -5.56 -2.51 -15.86
C TYR A 340 -4.39 -1.78 -15.19
N ILE A 341 -4.40 -0.45 -15.20
CA ILE A 341 -3.37 0.35 -14.51
C ILE A 341 -3.44 0.08 -13.00
N ASP A 342 -4.64 0.07 -12.42
CA ASP A 342 -4.86 -0.20 -11.01
C ASP A 342 -4.36 -1.61 -10.59
N ALA A 343 -4.53 -2.61 -11.47
CA ALA A 343 -4.00 -3.96 -11.24
C ALA A 343 -2.46 -4.00 -11.31
N LEU A 344 -1.85 -3.25 -12.24
CA LEU A 344 -0.40 -3.11 -12.32
C LEU A 344 0.17 -2.40 -11.09
N ASP A 345 -0.45 -1.30 -10.65
CA ASP A 345 -0.06 -0.57 -9.45
C ASP A 345 -0.16 -1.45 -8.20
N PHE A 346 -1.22 -2.27 -8.10
CA PHE A 346 -1.34 -3.25 -7.02
C PHE A 346 -0.18 -4.26 -7.02
N ILE A 347 0.21 -4.78 -8.20
CA ILE A 347 1.38 -5.67 -8.32
C ILE A 347 2.67 -4.94 -7.92
N LEU A 348 2.86 -3.68 -8.36
CA LEU A 348 4.02 -2.88 -7.99
C LEU A 348 4.11 -2.66 -6.48
N ILE A 349 2.99 -2.39 -5.80
CA ILE A 349 2.95 -2.27 -4.34
C ILE A 349 3.41 -3.58 -3.67
N LEU A 350 2.92 -4.74 -4.15
CA LEU A 350 3.35 -6.04 -3.64
C LEU A 350 4.85 -6.27 -3.85
N LEU A 351 5.38 -5.92 -5.02
CA LEU A 351 6.81 -6.04 -5.31
C LEU A 351 7.65 -5.14 -4.40
N VAL A 352 7.26 -3.89 -4.19
CA VAL A 352 7.97 -2.95 -3.31
C VAL A 352 7.99 -3.43 -1.86
N ASN A 353 6.96 -4.14 -1.41
CA ASN A 353 6.94 -4.74 -0.08
C ASN A 353 7.83 -5.99 0.05
N ILE A 354 8.13 -6.68 -1.07
CA ILE A 354 9.02 -7.85 -1.10
C ILE A 354 10.49 -7.40 -1.17
N PHE A 355 10.80 -6.35 -1.93
CA PHE A 355 12.16 -5.87 -2.11
C PHE A 355 12.67 -5.12 -0.87
N LYS A 356 13.88 -5.48 -0.42
CA LYS A 356 14.61 -4.74 0.62
C LYS A 356 15.28 -3.53 -0.03
N ILE A 357 14.77 -2.34 0.25
CA ILE A 357 15.32 -1.08 -0.23
C ILE A 357 15.94 -0.35 0.96
N ASP A 358 17.27 -0.31 1.01
CA ASP A 358 18.03 0.24 2.14
C ASP A 358 18.07 1.79 2.17
N ASN A 359 17.42 2.45 1.19
CA ASN A 359 17.31 3.89 1.13
C ASN A 359 15.87 4.33 1.41
N TYR A 360 15.62 4.88 2.60
CA TYR A 360 14.28 5.27 3.04
C TYR A 360 13.60 6.32 2.14
N ARG A 361 14.37 7.26 1.57
CA ARG A 361 13.84 8.28 0.67
C ARG A 361 13.41 7.68 -0.65
N LEU A 362 14.23 6.78 -1.21
CA LEU A 362 13.89 6.08 -2.43
C LEU A 362 12.66 5.19 -2.21
N TYR A 363 12.62 4.46 -1.09
CA TYR A 363 11.47 3.66 -0.69
C TYR A 363 10.18 4.49 -0.60
N PHE A 364 10.25 5.64 0.07
CA PHE A 364 9.15 6.60 0.15
C PHE A 364 8.69 7.09 -1.23
N LEU A 365 9.62 7.56 -2.06
CA LEU A 365 9.30 8.12 -3.38
C LEU A 365 8.66 7.09 -4.29
N ILE A 366 9.18 5.85 -4.34
CA ILE A 366 8.61 4.78 -5.14
C ILE A 366 7.17 4.50 -4.68
N ARG A 367 6.93 4.36 -3.38
CA ARG A 367 5.59 4.07 -2.84
C ARG A 367 4.60 5.18 -3.14
N VAL A 368 4.94 6.43 -2.85
CA VAL A 368 4.07 7.57 -3.11
C VAL A 368 3.79 7.74 -4.60
N PHE A 369 4.79 7.52 -5.44
CA PHE A 369 4.63 7.61 -6.89
C PHE A 369 3.62 6.58 -7.41
N VAL A 370 3.66 5.33 -6.94
CA VAL A 370 2.67 4.30 -7.32
C VAL A 370 1.25 4.72 -6.89
N PHE A 371 1.06 5.27 -5.69
CA PHE A 371 -0.26 5.76 -5.26
C PHE A 371 -0.75 7.00 -6.02
N ILE A 372 0.17 7.87 -6.45
CA ILE A 372 -0.16 9.01 -7.33
C ILE A 372 -0.59 8.53 -8.71
N ILE A 373 0.13 7.57 -9.32
CA ILE A 373 -0.26 6.96 -10.60
C ILE A 373 -1.64 6.34 -10.49
N TYR A 374 -1.88 5.56 -9.44
CA TYR A 374 -3.18 4.96 -9.16
C TYR A 374 -4.26 6.04 -9.12
N ALA A 375 -4.13 7.02 -8.22
CA ALA A 375 -5.16 8.03 -8.03
C ALA A 375 -5.45 8.86 -9.29
N ILE A 376 -4.42 9.30 -10.00
CA ILE A 376 -4.57 10.08 -11.23
C ILE A 376 -5.18 9.23 -12.34
N SER A 377 -4.67 8.02 -12.57
CA SER A 377 -5.14 7.16 -13.65
C SER A 377 -6.58 6.72 -13.43
N THR A 378 -6.93 6.23 -12.23
CA THR A 378 -8.32 5.91 -11.89
C THR A 378 -9.20 7.15 -12.07
N TYR A 379 -8.83 8.32 -11.53
CA TYR A 379 -9.65 9.52 -11.64
C TYR A 379 -9.86 9.96 -13.09
N VAL A 380 -8.79 10.02 -13.89
CA VAL A 380 -8.85 10.47 -15.29
C VAL A 380 -9.67 9.50 -16.14
N PHE A 381 -9.41 8.20 -16.05
CA PHE A 381 -10.06 7.20 -16.88
C PHE A 381 -11.47 6.82 -16.41
N PHE A 382 -11.80 7.01 -15.14
CA PHE A 382 -13.12 6.70 -14.62
C PHE A 382 -14.06 7.92 -14.65
N PHE A 383 -13.56 9.09 -14.27
CA PHE A 383 -14.36 10.30 -14.11
C PHE A 383 -13.98 11.41 -15.10
N GLY A 384 -12.68 11.71 -15.22
CA GLY A 384 -12.17 12.87 -15.97
C GLY A 384 -12.50 12.85 -17.46
N TYR A 385 -12.44 11.69 -18.12
CA TYR A 385 -12.74 11.59 -19.55
C TYR A 385 -14.18 12.01 -19.88
N ARG A 386 -15.14 11.81 -18.96
CA ARG A 386 -16.54 12.22 -19.15
C ARG A 386 -16.68 13.73 -19.19
N ILE A 387 -15.93 14.43 -18.33
CA ILE A 387 -15.85 15.90 -18.33
C ILE A 387 -15.25 16.39 -19.64
N ILE A 388 -14.11 15.82 -20.05
CA ILE A 388 -13.43 16.20 -21.30
C ILE A 388 -14.34 15.96 -22.50
N TYR A 389 -15.01 14.81 -22.54
CA TYR A 389 -15.94 14.46 -23.61
C TYR A 389 -17.12 15.43 -23.69
N TYR A 390 -17.71 15.82 -22.55
CA TYR A 390 -18.74 16.87 -22.52
C TYR A 390 -18.24 18.21 -23.05
N LEU A 391 -17.05 18.66 -22.62
CA LEU A 391 -16.49 19.94 -23.07
C LEU A 391 -16.30 19.94 -24.59
N ILE A 392 -15.79 18.84 -25.16
CA ILE A 392 -15.62 18.68 -26.61
C ILE A 392 -16.98 18.67 -27.32
N TYR A 393 -17.97 17.97 -26.77
CA TYR A 393 -19.31 17.88 -27.34
C TYR A 393 -19.99 19.26 -27.36
N ASN A 394 -19.94 20.01 -26.26
CA ASN A 394 -20.56 21.34 -26.17
C ASN A 394 -19.94 22.35 -27.17
N ILE A 395 -18.61 22.30 -27.36
CA ILE A 395 -17.91 23.12 -28.37
C ILE A 395 -18.37 22.78 -29.79
N LYS A 396 -18.61 21.50 -30.10
CA LYS A 396 -19.10 21.07 -31.42
C LYS A 396 -20.58 21.38 -31.63
N GLY A 397 -21.43 21.16 -30.63
CA GLY A 397 -22.86 21.46 -30.70
C GLY A 397 -23.14 22.95 -30.92
N SER A 398 -22.31 23.84 -30.35
CA SER A 398 -22.36 25.27 -30.67
C SER A 398 -22.03 25.55 -32.14
N LYS A 399 -21.07 24.83 -32.74
CA LYS A 399 -20.71 24.99 -34.16
C LYS A 399 -21.71 24.36 -35.12
N GLU A 400 -22.31 23.22 -34.76
CA GLU A 400 -23.38 22.61 -35.57
C GLU A 400 -24.68 23.40 -35.52
N ASN A 401 -25.02 24.06 -34.41
CA ASN A 401 -26.15 25.01 -34.41
C ASN A 401 -25.87 26.25 -35.29
N ILE A 402 -24.62 26.72 -35.37
CA ILE A 402 -24.25 27.82 -36.29
C ILE A 402 -24.27 27.36 -37.75
N ASN A 403 -23.77 26.15 -38.04
CA ASN A 403 -23.78 25.60 -39.39
C ASN A 403 -25.19 25.18 -39.84
N ASN A 404 -26.04 24.65 -38.95
CA ASN A 404 -27.43 24.34 -39.25
C ASN A 404 -28.27 25.59 -39.49
N ILE A 405 -27.98 26.73 -38.84
CA ILE A 405 -28.61 28.01 -39.22
C ILE A 405 -28.16 28.43 -40.63
N SER A 406 -26.88 28.26 -40.99
CA SER A 406 -26.39 28.55 -42.34
C SER A 406 -26.95 27.59 -43.41
N ASP A 407 -27.11 26.31 -43.08
CA ASP A 407 -27.62 25.28 -43.97
C ASP A 407 -29.15 25.30 -44.07
N THR A 408 -29.87 25.80 -43.06
CA THR A 408 -31.32 26.04 -43.16
C THR A 408 -31.61 27.23 -44.08
N ILE A 409 -30.75 28.26 -44.08
CA ILE A 409 -30.79 29.36 -45.07
C ILE A 409 -30.45 28.84 -46.48
N ARG A 410 -29.59 27.82 -46.60
CA ARG A 410 -29.20 27.24 -47.90
C ARG A 410 -30.17 26.18 -48.44
N LYS A 411 -30.83 25.42 -47.58
CA LYS A 411 -31.79 24.34 -47.93
C LYS A 411 -33.20 24.85 -48.26
N GLN A 412 -33.56 26.08 -47.89
CA GLN A 412 -34.78 26.71 -48.42
C GLN A 412 -34.73 26.96 -49.94
N ASN A 413 -33.58 26.81 -50.61
CA ASN A 413 -33.44 26.96 -52.06
C ASN A 413 -33.29 25.64 -52.84
N PHE A 414 -33.36 24.46 -52.20
CA PHE A 414 -33.23 23.17 -52.91
C PHE A 414 -34.34 22.21 -52.51
N GLN A 415 -35.57 22.56 -52.90
CA GLN A 415 -36.72 21.68 -52.85
C GLN A 415 -36.91 21.05 -54.23
N SER A 416 -36.35 19.85 -54.46
CA SER A 416 -36.89 18.93 -55.47
C SER A 416 -36.37 17.50 -55.33
N ASN A 417 -37.33 16.58 -55.23
CA ASN A 417 -37.30 15.17 -55.64
C ASN A 417 -36.48 14.17 -54.80
N SER A 418 -37.10 13.67 -53.73
CA SER A 418 -36.76 12.38 -53.14
C SER A 418 -37.38 11.22 -53.93
N LYS A 419 -36.54 10.41 -54.60
CA LYS A 419 -36.91 9.09 -55.10
C LYS A 419 -36.83 8.07 -53.95
N ASN A 420 -37.93 7.36 -53.73
CA ASN A 420 -38.01 6.18 -52.88
C ASN A 420 -37.07 5.09 -53.40
N ILE A 421 -36.09 4.71 -52.59
CA ILE A 421 -35.28 3.50 -52.81
C ILE A 421 -35.57 2.55 -51.64
N ASN A 422 -36.45 1.58 -51.90
CA ASN A 422 -36.64 0.41 -51.07
C ASN A 422 -35.40 -0.49 -51.21
N GLN A 423 -34.47 -0.42 -50.26
CA GLN A 423 -33.41 -1.42 -50.11
C GLN A 423 -33.86 -2.50 -49.14
N THR A 424 -34.37 -3.59 -49.70
CA THR A 424 -34.52 -4.88 -49.02
C THR A 424 -33.14 -5.49 -48.81
N SER A 425 -32.61 -5.40 -47.59
CA SER A 425 -31.36 -6.05 -47.21
C SER A 425 -31.60 -7.55 -47.00
N THR A 426 -31.19 -8.36 -47.97
CA THR A 426 -31.04 -9.81 -47.83
C THR A 426 -29.93 -10.13 -46.82
N LEU A 427 -30.34 -10.59 -45.64
CA LEU A 427 -29.44 -11.13 -44.60
C LEU A 427 -28.86 -12.46 -45.08
N ASN A 428 -27.67 -12.41 -45.69
CA ASN A 428 -26.85 -13.60 -45.93
C ASN A 428 -26.35 -14.15 -44.59
N SER A 429 -27.02 -15.20 -44.10
CA SER A 429 -26.54 -16.01 -42.99
C SER A 429 -25.32 -16.82 -43.43
N SER A 430 -24.12 -16.26 -43.28
CA SER A 430 -22.89 -17.02 -43.41
C SER A 430 -22.84 -18.06 -42.28
N SER A 431 -23.00 -19.33 -42.63
CA SER A 431 -22.82 -20.43 -41.69
C SER A 431 -21.34 -20.52 -41.32
N TYR A 432 -21.01 -20.00 -40.14
CA TYR A 432 -19.70 -20.21 -39.55
C TYR A 432 -19.53 -21.72 -39.34
N LYS A 433 -18.67 -22.35 -40.16
CA LYS A 433 -18.24 -23.74 -39.98
C LYS A 433 -17.67 -23.89 -38.57
N THR A 434 -18.43 -24.54 -37.71
CA THR A 434 -18.04 -24.82 -36.33
C THR A 434 -16.82 -25.74 -36.32
N THR A 435 -15.70 -25.24 -35.80
CA THR A 435 -14.54 -26.06 -35.44
C THR A 435 -14.91 -26.98 -34.28
N ASN A 436 -14.87 -28.30 -34.49
CA ASN A 436 -15.34 -29.35 -33.55
C ASN A 436 -14.60 -29.45 -32.20
N GLY A 437 -13.66 -28.54 -31.87
CA GLY A 437 -12.86 -28.60 -30.64
C GLY A 437 -13.30 -27.68 -29.50
N MET A 438 -14.29 -26.80 -29.70
CA MET A 438 -14.58 -25.74 -28.73
C MET A 438 -15.59 -26.16 -27.66
N SER A 439 -15.20 -26.02 -26.38
CA SER A 439 -16.06 -26.35 -25.24
C SER A 439 -17.39 -25.58 -25.29
N LYS A 440 -18.48 -26.20 -24.78
CA LYS A 440 -19.80 -25.57 -24.73
C LYS A 440 -19.76 -24.24 -23.98
N PHE A 441 -18.96 -24.15 -22.91
CA PHE A 441 -18.78 -22.94 -22.11
C PHE A 441 -18.15 -21.80 -22.92
N MET A 442 -17.06 -22.06 -23.64
CA MET A 442 -16.39 -21.02 -24.42
C MET A 442 -17.30 -20.49 -25.55
N ARG A 443 -18.16 -21.34 -26.14
CA ARG A 443 -19.17 -20.90 -27.11
C ARG A 443 -20.18 -19.93 -26.52
N ILE A 444 -20.63 -20.18 -25.28
CA ILE A 444 -21.53 -19.28 -24.54
C ILE A 444 -20.82 -17.95 -24.27
N VAL A 445 -19.59 -18.00 -23.74
CA VAL A 445 -18.78 -16.80 -23.46
C VAL A 445 -18.58 -15.95 -24.72
N LEU A 446 -18.19 -16.56 -25.85
CA LEU A 446 -18.05 -15.82 -27.12
C LEU A 446 -19.39 -15.28 -27.63
N SER A 447 -20.49 -16.01 -27.42
CA SER A 447 -21.82 -15.54 -27.83
C SER A 447 -22.24 -14.25 -27.09
N TYR A 448 -21.86 -14.10 -25.81
CA TYR A 448 -22.04 -12.85 -25.08
C TYR A 448 -21.07 -11.77 -25.58
N HIS A 449 -19.78 -12.10 -25.71
CA HIS A 449 -18.76 -11.15 -26.14
C HIS A 449 -19.11 -10.45 -27.47
N TYR A 450 -19.68 -11.17 -28.44
CA TYR A 450 -20.03 -10.60 -29.76
C TYR A 450 -21.46 -10.00 -29.83
N ARG A 451 -22.21 -10.00 -28.73
CA ARG A 451 -23.58 -9.47 -28.69
C ARG A 451 -23.55 -7.93 -28.71
N LYS A 452 -24.24 -7.32 -29.68
CA LYS A 452 -24.29 -5.85 -29.85
C LYS A 452 -25.43 -5.16 -29.09
N GLU A 453 -26.53 -5.87 -28.86
CA GLU A 453 -27.75 -5.32 -28.25
C GLU A 453 -28.25 -6.22 -27.11
N SER A 454 -28.63 -5.59 -26.00
CA SER A 454 -29.41 -6.27 -24.96
C SER A 454 -30.76 -6.62 -25.57
N LYS A 455 -31.19 -7.89 -25.48
CA LYS A 455 -32.56 -8.24 -25.89
C LYS A 455 -33.47 -7.54 -24.89
N LYS A 456 -34.06 -6.41 -25.27
CA LYS A 456 -35.25 -5.94 -24.58
C LYS A 456 -36.29 -7.00 -24.86
N ASN A 457 -36.63 -7.79 -23.85
CA ASN A 457 -37.75 -8.72 -23.91
C ASN A 457 -39.02 -7.89 -24.09
N ASN A 458 -39.32 -7.51 -25.34
CA ASN A 458 -40.63 -6.98 -25.75
C ASN A 458 -41.66 -8.12 -25.81
N THR A 459 -41.55 -9.10 -24.91
CA THR A 459 -42.62 -10.05 -24.60
C THR A 459 -43.46 -9.43 -23.49
N SER A 460 -44.21 -8.41 -23.87
CA SER A 460 -45.37 -7.94 -23.13
C SER A 460 -46.49 -7.81 -24.15
N SER A 461 -47.53 -8.63 -23.96
CA SER A 461 -48.86 -8.58 -24.57
C SER A 461 -48.97 -8.72 -26.10
N THR A 462 -49.19 -9.94 -26.60
CA THR A 462 -50.18 -10.28 -27.67
C THR A 462 -50.27 -11.80 -27.99
N VAL A 463 -49.98 -12.70 -27.04
CA VAL A 463 -50.12 -14.17 -27.27
C VAL A 463 -51.28 -14.80 -26.50
N PHE A 464 -52.15 -14.02 -25.84
CA PHE A 464 -53.27 -14.55 -25.05
C PHE A 464 -54.68 -14.27 -25.59
N GLU A 465 -54.86 -13.96 -26.88
CA GLU A 465 -56.21 -13.65 -27.41
C GLU A 465 -56.71 -14.51 -28.58
N ASN A 466 -56.11 -15.68 -28.89
CA ASN A 466 -56.59 -16.51 -30.02
C ASN A 466 -56.76 -18.01 -29.72
N ILE A 467 -57.04 -18.41 -28.47
CA ILE A 467 -57.43 -19.80 -28.14
C ILE A 467 -58.83 -19.84 -27.49
N GLU A 468 -59.82 -19.17 -28.09
CA GLU A 468 -61.22 -19.33 -27.66
C GLU A 468 -62.24 -19.52 -28.79
N ASN A 469 -61.80 -19.84 -30.02
CA ASN A 469 -62.71 -20.19 -31.11
C ASN A 469 -62.25 -21.47 -31.84
N ASN A 470 -62.30 -22.61 -31.15
CA ASN A 470 -62.53 -23.91 -31.80
C ASN A 470 -62.76 -25.02 -30.76
N SER A 471 -63.96 -25.07 -30.21
CA SER A 471 -64.50 -26.30 -29.64
C SER A 471 -65.97 -26.42 -30.01
N ASN A 472 -66.22 -26.91 -31.22
CA ASN A 472 -67.53 -27.39 -31.64
C ASN A 472 -67.40 -28.86 -32.03
N TYR A 473 -68.34 -29.66 -31.50
CA TYR A 473 -68.62 -31.08 -31.75
C TYR A 473 -67.76 -32.18 -31.10
N LYS A 474 -68.29 -32.82 -30.04
CA LYS A 474 -69.05 -34.09 -30.19
C LYS A 474 -69.70 -34.64 -28.90
N SER A 475 -70.93 -35.12 -29.14
CA SER A 475 -71.67 -36.26 -28.54
C SER A 475 -72.29 -36.19 -27.14
N ASN A 476 -73.63 -36.06 -27.15
CA ASN A 476 -74.66 -37.03 -26.74
C ASN A 476 -74.58 -37.82 -25.42
N ASN A 477 -75.72 -37.73 -24.72
CA ASN A 477 -76.47 -38.78 -23.99
C ASN A 477 -75.88 -39.42 -22.73
N SER A 478 -76.51 -39.12 -21.59
CA SER A 478 -77.17 -40.06 -20.67
C SER A 478 -77.73 -39.24 -19.48
N GLN A 479 -79.04 -39.09 -19.29
CA GLN A 479 -79.87 -39.90 -18.36
C GLN A 479 -79.01 -40.58 -17.28
N THR A 480 -79.14 -40.34 -15.97
CA THR A 480 -80.31 -40.65 -15.14
C THR A 480 -80.01 -40.22 -13.68
N LYS A 481 -81.08 -39.94 -12.90
CA LYS A 481 -81.28 -39.98 -11.43
C LYS A 481 -80.11 -40.59 -10.60
N LEU A 482 -79.77 -40.11 -9.40
CA LEU A 482 -80.61 -39.73 -8.25
C LEU A 482 -79.75 -38.89 -7.29
#